data_AF-A0A354WRJ9-F1
#
_entry.id   AF-A0A354WRJ9-F1
#
_cell.length_a   1.000
_cell.length_b   1.000
_cell.length_c   1.000
_cell.angle_alpha   90.00
_cell.angle_beta   90.00
_cell.angle_gamma   90.00
#
_symmetry.space_group_name_H-M   'P 1'
#
loop_
_entity.id
_entity.type
_entity.pdbx_description
1 polymer ?
#
loop_
_entity_poly.entity_id
_entity_poly.type
_entity_poly.pdbx_seq_one_letter_code
_entity_poly.pdbx_strand_id
1 'polypeptide(L)'
;MEKSMKLLILDGNSVINRAYFGVKPLTTRDGLYTHAIYGFLNILERMEKEEQPEAVCVAFDLHGPTFRHLKYEGYKATRHAMPEELAQQMPIMKDVLRAMNIPIYECQGWEADDVIGTVGKICSQQGWECVIVTGDRDSLQLINENVHVKLVISKPGQTTTTLFDEEKFREEYGFEPKKLIDLKALMGDSSDNIPGVAGVGPKTAKELLAKFGSLDGVYAHLDDPSIRPKLREKLEAGKENAYLSFDLATIRPDAPIDFAPKDAIVQPYNRLELYRLFQKLEFVRLIDKYGLRGAEADAPKPEQKVQSLPRREDMPGDVDTCAVYLAGDGSVGLAWGEGVCALTPMEAQMGQLSIAGKKLIFHDSKTAMHRLDELGIQAGDCVFDTALAAYDLNPSSS
;
A
#
# COMPACT_ATOMS: atom_id res chain seq x y z
N MET A 1 3.79 -21.27 27.58
CA MET A 1 2.73 -20.40 27.04
C MET A 1 2.86 -20.46 25.54
N GLU A 2 1.77 -20.74 24.83
CA GLU A 2 1.73 -20.62 23.37
C GLU A 2 2.15 -19.20 22.99
N LYS A 3 3.00 -19.04 21.97
CA LYS A 3 3.45 -17.72 21.51
C LYS A 3 2.23 -17.00 20.94
N SER A 4 1.79 -15.92 21.58
CA SER A 4 0.75 -15.04 21.03
C SER A 4 1.23 -14.49 19.69
N MET A 5 0.35 -14.49 18.67
CA MET A 5 0.67 -13.90 17.37
C MET A 5 0.58 -12.37 17.47
N LYS A 6 1.47 -11.69 16.75
CA LYS A 6 1.60 -10.23 16.78
C LYS A 6 1.17 -9.62 15.45
N LEU A 7 0.31 -8.61 15.55
CA LEU A 7 -0.08 -7.73 14.45
C LEU A 7 0.54 -6.35 14.64
N LEU A 8 1.13 -5.82 13.57
CA LEU A 8 1.60 -4.45 13.48
C LEU A 8 0.60 -3.63 12.64
N ILE A 9 0.03 -2.58 13.21
CA ILE A 9 -0.83 -1.64 12.47
C ILE A 9 -0.17 -0.27 12.42
N LEU A 10 -0.02 0.28 11.20
CA LEU A 10 0.50 1.62 11.02
C LEU A 10 -0.65 2.60 10.84
N ASP A 11 -0.55 3.73 11.53
CA ASP A 11 -1.31 4.95 11.21
C ASP A 11 -0.70 5.58 9.95
N GLY A 12 -1.31 5.31 8.81
CA GLY A 12 -0.82 5.72 7.50
C GLY A 12 -0.64 7.23 7.39
N ASN A 13 -1.64 7.99 7.87
CA ASN A 13 -1.66 9.45 7.83
C ASN A 13 -0.59 10.06 8.73
N SER A 14 -0.47 9.57 9.97
CA SER A 14 0.53 10.08 10.92
C SER A 14 1.95 9.69 10.50
N VAL A 15 2.18 8.43 10.12
CA VAL A 15 3.51 7.94 9.74
C VAL A 15 4.02 8.62 8.46
N ILE A 16 3.17 8.81 7.43
CA ILE A 16 3.60 9.49 6.20
C ILE A 16 3.88 10.98 6.45
N ASN A 17 3.14 11.62 7.36
CA ASN A 17 3.43 13.00 7.77
C ASN A 17 4.78 13.10 8.50
N ARG A 18 5.05 12.17 9.43
CA ARG A 18 6.37 12.07 10.11
C ARG A 18 7.49 11.82 9.11
N ALA A 19 7.26 11.01 8.08
CA ALA A 19 8.22 10.76 7.02
C ALA A 19 8.50 12.03 6.18
N TYR A 20 7.44 12.74 5.77
CA TYR A 20 7.52 13.98 4.99
C TYR A 20 8.39 15.04 5.67
N PHE A 21 8.16 15.32 6.96
CA PHE A 21 8.95 16.32 7.70
C PHE A 21 10.30 15.80 8.21
N GLY A 22 10.50 14.48 8.27
CA GLY A 22 11.71 13.84 8.79
C GLY A 22 12.81 13.64 7.74
N VAL A 23 12.43 13.48 6.47
CA VAL A 23 13.34 13.20 5.36
C VAL A 23 13.51 14.47 4.51
N LYS A 24 14.76 14.79 4.14
CA LYS A 24 15.01 15.91 3.21
C LYS A 24 14.25 15.69 1.90
N PRO A 25 13.71 16.75 1.27
CA PRO A 25 13.01 16.60 0.00
C PRO A 25 13.83 15.85 -1.04
N LEU A 26 13.21 14.85 -1.65
CA LEU A 26 13.72 14.05 -2.76
C LEU A 26 12.70 14.15 -3.88
N THR A 27 13.20 14.27 -5.11
CA THR A 27 12.39 14.35 -6.33
C THR A 27 12.97 13.44 -7.40
N THR A 28 12.10 12.89 -8.25
CA THR A 28 12.52 12.23 -9.50
C THR A 28 13.02 13.26 -10.51
N ARG A 29 13.58 12.81 -11.63
CA ARG A 29 13.98 13.67 -12.76
C ARG A 29 12.81 14.45 -13.35
N ASP A 30 11.61 13.89 -13.29
CA ASP A 30 10.37 14.50 -13.77
C ASP A 30 9.72 15.44 -12.73
N GLY A 31 10.38 15.67 -11.58
CA GLY A 31 9.94 16.60 -10.54
C GLY A 31 8.92 16.03 -9.55
N LEU A 32 8.61 14.73 -9.59
CA LEU A 32 7.72 14.09 -8.62
C LEU A 32 8.42 13.97 -7.26
N TYR A 33 7.79 14.44 -6.18
CA TYR A 33 8.33 14.28 -4.82
C TYR A 33 8.19 12.83 -4.34
N THR A 34 9.23 12.30 -3.67
CA THR A 34 9.27 10.88 -3.24
C THR A 34 9.74 10.65 -1.80
N HIS A 35 10.20 11.70 -1.11
CA HIS A 35 10.78 11.61 0.23
C HIS A 35 9.82 11.11 1.33
N ALA A 36 8.51 11.39 1.24
CA ALA A 36 7.54 10.90 2.21
C ALA A 36 7.34 9.38 2.07
N ILE A 37 7.25 8.88 0.83
CA ILE A 37 7.18 7.44 0.53
C ILE A 37 8.46 6.75 1.01
N TYR A 38 9.62 7.32 0.67
CA TYR A 38 10.92 6.78 1.10
C TYR A 38 11.03 6.72 2.63
N GLY A 39 10.63 7.79 3.33
CA GLY A 39 10.64 7.82 4.79
C GLY A 39 9.65 6.83 5.41
N PHE A 40 8.46 6.69 4.84
CA PHE A 40 7.45 5.73 5.29
C PHE A 40 8.00 4.30 5.22
N LEU A 41 8.58 3.92 4.07
CA LEU A 41 9.15 2.58 3.88
C LEU A 41 10.30 2.29 4.86
N ASN A 42 11.15 3.28 5.17
CA ASN A 42 12.19 3.11 6.18
C ASN A 42 11.62 2.92 7.59
N ILE A 43 10.52 3.61 7.93
CA ILE A 43 9.85 3.43 9.21
C ILE A 43 9.24 2.03 9.26
N LEU A 44 8.45 1.66 8.25
CA LEU A 44 7.82 0.33 8.14
C LEU A 44 8.84 -0.79 8.33
N GLU A 45 9.91 -0.80 7.53
CA GLU A 45 10.93 -1.84 7.59
C GLU A 45 11.62 -1.90 8.96
N ARG A 46 11.88 -0.74 9.57
CA ARG A 46 12.45 -0.69 10.92
C ARG A 46 11.50 -1.31 11.93
N MET A 47 10.20 -1.03 11.84
CA MET A 47 9.19 -1.59 12.73
C MET A 47 9.03 -3.09 12.52
N GLU A 48 8.98 -3.57 11.29
CA GLU A 48 8.95 -5.01 10.98
C GLU A 48 10.18 -5.74 11.55
N LYS A 49 11.37 -5.12 11.44
CA LYS A 49 12.61 -5.70 11.98
C LYS A 49 12.64 -5.72 13.52
N GLU A 50 12.17 -4.66 14.16
CA GLU A 50 12.15 -4.54 15.62
C GLU A 50 11.07 -5.42 16.25
N GLU A 51 9.87 -5.46 15.67
CA GLU A 51 8.71 -6.15 16.24
C GLU A 51 8.54 -7.60 15.78
N GLN A 52 9.08 -7.94 14.61
CA GLN A 52 8.93 -9.24 13.95
C GLN A 52 7.48 -9.74 13.94
N PRO A 53 6.53 -8.95 13.40
CA PRO A 53 5.11 -9.31 13.43
C PRO A 53 4.79 -10.46 12.46
N GLU A 54 3.78 -11.25 12.81
CA GLU A 54 3.20 -12.24 11.90
C GLU A 54 2.19 -11.60 10.90
N ALA A 55 1.59 -10.47 11.27
CA ALA A 55 0.64 -9.72 10.43
C ALA A 55 0.95 -8.21 10.40
N VAL A 56 0.72 -7.57 9.26
CA VAL A 56 0.93 -6.13 9.06
C VAL A 56 -0.24 -5.52 8.27
N CYS A 57 -0.77 -4.39 8.75
CA CYS A 57 -1.74 -3.59 7.99
C CYS A 57 -1.55 -2.08 8.21
N VAL A 58 -2.24 -1.27 7.40
CA VAL A 58 -2.19 0.20 7.50
C VAL A 58 -3.61 0.77 7.49
N ALA A 59 -3.88 1.74 8.35
CA ALA A 59 -5.11 2.51 8.33
C ALA A 59 -4.88 3.89 7.69
N PHE A 60 -5.81 4.37 6.86
CA PHE A 60 -5.79 5.73 6.32
C PHE A 60 -7.12 6.44 6.52
N ASP A 61 -7.07 7.77 6.61
CA ASP A 61 -8.28 8.60 6.55
C ASP A 61 -8.84 8.64 5.13
N LEU A 62 -10.16 8.72 5.02
CA LEU A 62 -10.87 9.08 3.80
C LEU A 62 -11.26 10.56 3.78
N HIS A 63 -11.42 11.10 2.59
CA HIS A 63 -11.91 12.47 2.43
C HIS A 63 -13.39 12.56 2.83
N GLY A 64 -13.75 13.65 3.51
CA GLY A 64 -15.11 13.97 3.90
C GLY A 64 -15.26 14.15 5.42
N PRO A 65 -16.44 14.63 5.87
CA PRO A 65 -16.68 14.85 7.30
C PRO A 65 -16.80 13.53 8.05
N THR A 66 -16.23 13.50 9.25
CA THR A 66 -16.41 12.40 10.22
C THR A 66 -17.49 12.75 11.24
N PHE A 67 -17.87 11.79 12.09
CA PHE A 67 -18.83 12.06 13.17
C PHE A 67 -18.39 13.20 14.11
N ARG A 68 -17.07 13.45 14.24
CA ARG A 68 -16.53 14.59 15.01
C ARG A 68 -16.83 15.93 14.34
N HIS A 69 -16.60 16.03 13.03
CA HIS A 69 -16.92 17.23 12.24
C HIS A 69 -18.41 17.55 12.24
N LEU A 70 -19.26 16.51 12.17
CA LEU A 70 -20.71 16.67 12.25
C LEU A 70 -21.19 17.15 13.63
N LYS A 71 -20.45 16.79 14.70
CA LYS A 71 -20.78 17.16 16.08
C LYS A 71 -20.28 18.55 16.46
N TYR A 72 -19.10 18.94 15.99
CA TYR A 72 -18.49 20.22 16.32
C TYR A 72 -17.77 20.79 15.09
N GLU A 73 -18.32 21.88 14.55
CA GLU A 73 -17.79 22.56 13.36
C GLU A 73 -16.35 23.09 13.57
N GLY A 74 -15.99 23.42 14.81
CA GLY A 74 -14.64 23.87 15.15
C GLY A 74 -13.59 22.75 15.11
N TYR A 75 -13.98 21.48 15.06
CA TYR A 75 -13.04 20.36 15.13
C TYR A 75 -12.07 20.37 13.95
N LYS A 76 -10.76 20.34 14.22
CA LYS A 76 -9.67 20.43 13.23
C LYS A 76 -9.73 21.65 12.28
N ALA A 77 -10.59 22.63 12.55
CA ALA A 77 -10.81 23.79 11.67
C ALA A 77 -9.56 24.69 11.51
N THR A 78 -8.64 24.64 12.47
CA THR A 78 -7.38 25.40 12.46
C THR A 78 -6.21 24.62 11.83
N ARG A 79 -6.41 23.35 11.42
CA ARG A 79 -5.35 22.56 10.79
C ARG A 79 -5.03 23.13 9.41
N HIS A 80 -3.74 23.27 9.13
CA HIS A 80 -3.29 23.63 7.79
C HIS A 80 -3.63 22.52 6.79
N ALA A 81 -3.96 22.92 5.56
CA ALA A 81 -4.13 21.97 4.47
C ALA A 81 -2.84 21.16 4.27
N MET A 82 -3.01 19.89 3.86
CA MET A 82 -1.89 19.03 3.50
C MET A 82 -1.05 19.70 2.40
N PRO A 83 0.29 19.77 2.53
CA PRO A 83 1.15 20.27 1.47
C PRO A 83 0.92 19.52 0.16
N GLU A 84 0.94 20.21 -0.98
CA GLU A 84 0.67 19.63 -2.29
C GLU A 84 1.68 18.51 -2.63
N GLU A 85 2.92 18.67 -2.19
CA GLU A 85 4.00 17.70 -2.31
C GLU A 85 3.73 16.40 -1.53
N LEU A 86 3.02 16.50 -0.40
CA LEU A 86 2.59 15.34 0.37
C LEU A 86 1.33 14.72 -0.25
N ALA A 87 0.38 15.55 -0.67
CA ALA A 87 -0.86 15.10 -1.28
C ALA A 87 -0.62 14.26 -2.55
N GLN A 88 0.31 14.66 -3.43
CA GLN A 88 0.68 13.88 -4.62
C GLN A 88 1.31 12.51 -4.30
N GLN A 89 1.94 12.36 -3.13
CA GLN A 89 2.61 11.13 -2.71
C GLN A 89 1.64 10.11 -2.08
N MET A 90 0.49 10.56 -1.56
CA MET A 90 -0.44 9.70 -0.83
C MET A 90 -1.04 8.57 -1.69
N PRO A 91 -1.56 8.81 -2.91
CA PRO A 91 -2.08 7.73 -3.75
C PRO A 91 -0.99 6.71 -4.12
N ILE A 92 0.21 7.21 -4.42
CA ILE A 92 1.36 6.38 -4.78
C ILE A 92 1.81 5.52 -3.60
N MET A 93 1.78 6.05 -2.37
CA MET A 93 2.06 5.26 -1.17
C MET A 93 1.08 4.09 -1.03
N LYS A 94 -0.21 4.30 -1.30
CA LYS A 94 -1.21 3.23 -1.29
C LYS A 94 -0.94 2.18 -2.38
N ASP A 95 -0.53 2.60 -3.58
CA ASP A 95 -0.13 1.67 -4.64
C ASP A 95 1.10 0.84 -4.25
N VAL A 96 2.10 1.46 -3.60
CA VAL A 96 3.27 0.75 -3.07
C VAL A 96 2.85 -0.27 -2.01
N LEU A 97 1.99 0.08 -1.06
CA LEU A 97 1.50 -0.86 -0.04
C LEU A 97 0.73 -2.03 -0.64
N ARG A 98 -0.10 -1.78 -1.66
CA ARG A 98 -0.80 -2.85 -2.40
C ARG A 98 0.18 -3.78 -3.11
N ALA A 99 1.20 -3.24 -3.78
CA ALA A 99 2.25 -4.03 -4.40
C ALA A 99 3.10 -4.81 -3.38
N MET A 100 3.19 -4.31 -2.14
CA MET A 100 3.78 -5.02 -1.01
C MET A 100 2.82 -6.06 -0.38
N ASN A 101 1.60 -6.22 -0.89
CA ASN A 101 0.56 -7.07 -0.32
C ASN A 101 0.23 -6.74 1.15
N ILE A 102 0.29 -5.46 1.52
CA ILE A 102 -0.10 -4.97 2.84
C ILE A 102 -1.54 -4.43 2.76
N PRO A 103 -2.49 -5.03 3.50
CA PRO A 103 -3.87 -4.55 3.51
C PRO A 103 -4.01 -3.13 4.04
N ILE A 104 -4.87 -2.35 3.38
CA ILE A 104 -5.23 -0.99 3.75
C ILE A 104 -6.67 -0.99 4.24
N TYR A 105 -6.90 -0.43 5.44
CA TYR A 105 -8.22 -0.29 6.04
C TYR A 105 -8.62 1.17 6.13
N GLU A 106 -9.83 1.47 5.67
CA GLU A 106 -10.37 2.82 5.53
C GLU A 106 -11.88 2.76 5.80
N CYS A 107 -12.45 3.78 6.42
CA CYS A 107 -13.87 3.77 6.75
C CYS A 107 -14.49 5.18 6.64
N GLN A 108 -15.49 5.34 5.76
CA GLN A 108 -16.10 6.64 5.50
C GLN A 108 -16.84 7.13 6.74
N GLY A 109 -16.59 8.39 7.14
CA GLY A 109 -17.20 8.99 8.33
C GLY A 109 -16.45 8.70 9.64
N TRP A 110 -15.36 7.95 9.57
CA TRP A 110 -14.48 7.59 10.68
C TRP A 110 -13.06 8.05 10.39
N GLU A 111 -12.26 8.26 11.44
CA GLU A 111 -10.84 8.58 11.29
C GLU A 111 -9.99 7.30 11.35
N ALA A 112 -8.77 7.37 10.81
CA ALA A 112 -7.80 6.28 10.88
C ALA A 112 -7.59 5.81 12.33
N ASP A 113 -7.59 6.73 13.29
CA ASP A 113 -7.48 6.44 14.72
C ASP A 113 -8.60 5.49 15.22
N ASP A 114 -9.84 5.68 14.76
CA ASP A 114 -10.98 4.84 15.14
C ASP A 114 -10.91 3.45 14.48
N VAL A 115 -10.45 3.40 13.23
CA VAL A 115 -10.14 2.14 12.53
C VAL A 115 -9.06 1.37 13.29
N ILE A 116 -7.99 2.05 13.73
CA ILE A 116 -6.90 1.48 14.53
C ILE A 116 -7.43 0.97 15.88
N GLY A 117 -8.24 1.78 16.57
CA GLY A 117 -8.87 1.36 17.83
C GLY A 117 -9.72 0.10 17.66
N THR A 118 -10.44 0.00 16.54
CA THR A 118 -11.26 -1.17 16.19
C THR A 118 -10.39 -2.41 15.94
N VAL A 119 -9.31 -2.27 15.16
CA VAL A 119 -8.33 -3.36 14.94
C VAL A 119 -7.71 -3.82 16.25
N GLY A 120 -7.27 -2.89 17.10
CA GLY A 120 -6.67 -3.21 18.40
C GLY A 120 -7.63 -4.00 19.30
N LYS A 121 -8.90 -3.57 19.38
CA LYS A 121 -9.96 -4.29 20.10
C LYS A 121 -10.18 -5.70 19.55
N ILE A 122 -10.26 -5.87 18.23
CA ILE A 122 -10.44 -7.18 17.59
C ILE A 122 -9.25 -8.09 17.90
N CYS A 123 -8.02 -7.57 17.82
CA CYS A 123 -6.81 -8.33 18.17
C CYS A 123 -6.84 -8.81 19.62
N SER A 124 -7.12 -7.91 20.58
CA SER A 124 -7.22 -8.29 22.00
C SER A 124 -8.27 -9.37 22.25
N GLN A 125 -9.43 -9.28 21.60
CA GLN A 125 -10.51 -10.27 21.73
C GLN A 125 -10.15 -11.64 21.15
N GLN A 126 -9.26 -11.68 20.15
CA GLN A 126 -8.78 -12.90 19.52
C GLN A 126 -7.47 -13.42 20.13
N GLY A 127 -6.96 -12.78 21.20
CA GLY A 127 -5.72 -13.17 21.86
C GLY A 127 -4.46 -12.85 21.06
N TRP A 128 -4.51 -11.84 20.18
CA TRP A 128 -3.36 -11.31 19.45
C TRP A 128 -2.77 -10.10 20.17
N GLU A 129 -1.44 -10.01 20.15
CA GLU A 129 -0.74 -8.77 20.49
C GLU A 129 -0.87 -7.79 19.31
N CYS A 130 -1.22 -6.54 19.58
CA CYS A 130 -1.36 -5.49 18.58
C CYS A 130 -0.42 -4.33 18.90
N VAL A 131 0.52 -4.05 18.00
CA VAL A 131 1.43 -2.89 18.11
C VAL A 131 1.00 -1.82 17.12
N ILE A 132 0.56 -0.68 17.66
CA ILE A 132 0.14 0.49 16.89
C ILE A 132 1.36 1.38 16.64
N VAL A 133 1.71 1.64 15.39
CA VAL A 133 2.78 2.55 15.00
C VAL A 133 2.16 3.86 14.54
N THR A 134 2.35 4.91 15.33
CA THR A 134 1.82 6.24 15.01
C THR A 134 2.76 7.33 15.53
N GLY A 135 2.69 8.53 14.96
CA GLY A 135 3.25 9.74 15.53
C GLY A 135 2.30 10.49 16.44
N ASP A 136 1.05 10.05 16.58
CA ASP A 136 0.01 10.69 17.39
C ASP A 136 0.00 10.13 18.82
N ARG A 137 -0.10 11.01 19.81
CA ARG A 137 -0.19 10.62 21.23
C ARG A 137 -1.60 10.20 21.63
N ASP A 138 -2.60 10.44 20.78
CA ASP A 138 -4.00 10.16 21.10
C ASP A 138 -4.27 8.66 21.16
N SER A 139 -3.59 7.89 20.31
CA SER A 139 -3.56 6.44 20.32
C SER A 139 -3.07 5.84 21.65
N LEU A 140 -2.36 6.60 22.49
CA LEU A 140 -1.95 6.12 23.82
C LEU A 140 -3.17 5.75 24.70
N GLN A 141 -4.35 6.30 24.44
CA GLN A 141 -5.58 5.91 25.15
C GLN A 141 -6.01 4.46 24.89
N LEU A 142 -5.49 3.82 23.83
CA LEU A 142 -5.84 2.46 23.41
C LEU A 142 -5.01 1.38 24.14
N ILE A 143 -3.93 1.77 24.82
CA ILE A 143 -3.01 0.86 25.50
C ILE A 143 -3.77 0.00 26.51
N ASN A 144 -3.50 -1.31 26.45
CA ASN A 144 -3.96 -2.30 27.41
C ASN A 144 -3.00 -3.51 27.41
N GLU A 145 -3.35 -4.59 28.10
CA GLU A 145 -2.56 -5.83 28.16
C GLU A 145 -2.10 -6.37 26.78
N ASN A 146 -2.92 -6.26 25.74
CA ASN A 146 -2.64 -6.79 24.40
C ASN A 146 -2.40 -5.71 23.34
N VAL A 147 -2.55 -4.42 23.68
CA VAL A 147 -2.38 -3.31 22.74
C VAL A 147 -1.28 -2.39 23.24
N HIS A 148 -0.27 -2.19 22.41
CA HIS A 148 0.88 -1.34 22.70
C HIS A 148 1.04 -0.29 21.63
N VAL A 149 1.63 0.87 21.97
CA VAL A 149 1.81 1.97 21.02
C VAL A 149 3.29 2.24 20.84
N LYS A 150 3.77 2.17 19.60
CA LYS A 150 5.12 2.57 19.22
C LYS A 150 5.08 3.98 18.64
N LEU A 151 5.35 4.96 19.49
CA LEU A 151 5.31 6.38 19.13
C LEU A 151 6.53 6.74 18.26
N VAL A 152 6.27 7.19 17.03
CA VAL A 152 7.30 7.60 16.06
C VAL A 152 7.50 9.11 16.11
N ILE A 153 8.71 9.52 16.43
CA ILE A 153 9.11 10.92 16.41
C ILE A 153 10.21 11.09 15.36
N SER A 154 9.90 11.87 14.33
CA SER A 154 10.83 12.20 13.27
C SER A 154 11.30 13.64 13.42
N LYS A 155 12.61 13.83 13.47
CA LYS A 155 13.32 15.10 13.32
C LYS A 155 14.18 15.01 12.03
N PRO A 156 14.55 16.13 11.41
CA PRO A 156 15.40 16.10 10.21
C PRO A 156 16.66 15.25 10.42
N GLY A 157 16.73 14.11 9.71
CA GLY A 157 17.86 13.17 9.79
C GLY A 157 17.88 12.21 10.99
N GLN A 158 16.87 12.25 11.88
CA GLN A 158 16.77 11.34 13.02
C GLN A 158 15.33 10.89 13.25
N THR A 159 15.07 9.59 13.14
CA THR A 159 13.79 8.98 13.55
C THR A 159 14.01 8.18 14.82
N THR A 160 13.30 8.52 15.89
CA THR A 160 13.30 7.78 17.16
C THR A 160 11.94 7.15 17.38
N THR A 161 11.93 5.98 18.01
CA THR A 161 10.71 5.28 18.39
C THR A 161 10.73 5.02 19.89
N THR A 162 9.55 5.08 20.50
CA THR A 162 9.37 4.77 21.92
C THR A 162 8.17 3.85 22.06
N LEU A 163 8.39 2.67 22.64
CA LEU A 163 7.31 1.75 22.97
C LEU A 163 6.62 2.23 24.26
N PHE A 164 5.31 2.35 24.20
CA PHE A 164 4.43 2.61 25.32
C PHE A 164 3.55 1.37 25.56
N ASP A 165 3.83 0.69 26.65
CA ASP A 165 2.94 -0.24 27.34
C ASP A 165 2.28 0.47 28.54
N GLU A 166 1.53 -0.27 29.36
CA GLU A 166 0.86 0.29 30.53
C GLU A 166 1.85 0.84 31.57
N GLU A 167 2.99 0.18 31.76
CA GLU A 167 4.02 0.59 32.71
C GLU A 167 4.62 1.92 32.26
N LYS A 168 5.09 1.99 31.01
CA LYS A 168 5.70 3.18 30.46
C LYS A 168 4.74 4.36 30.41
N PHE A 169 3.47 4.10 30.08
CA PHE A 169 2.43 5.12 30.14
C PHE A 169 2.27 5.65 31.56
N ARG A 170 2.19 4.77 32.56
CA ARG A 170 2.00 5.17 33.96
C ARG A 170 3.19 5.96 34.50
N GLU A 171 4.42 5.62 34.10
CA GLU A 171 5.62 6.42 34.44
C GLU A 171 5.50 7.87 33.97
N GLU A 172 5.02 8.11 32.74
CA GLU A 172 4.97 9.44 32.14
C GLU A 172 3.73 10.24 32.55
N TYR A 173 2.57 9.59 32.67
CA TYR A 173 1.29 10.26 32.88
C TYR A 173 0.80 10.18 34.34
N GLY A 174 1.21 9.17 35.10
CA GLY A 174 0.84 8.98 36.51
C GLY A 174 -0.55 8.37 36.73
N PHE A 175 -1.22 7.92 35.67
CA PHE A 175 -2.55 7.29 35.71
C PHE A 175 -2.68 6.24 34.58
N GLU A 176 -3.83 5.57 34.50
CA GLU A 176 -4.10 4.55 33.47
C GLU A 176 -4.39 5.15 32.07
N PRO A 177 -4.04 4.48 30.96
CA PRO A 177 -4.22 4.97 29.59
C PRO A 177 -5.57 5.64 29.27
N LYS A 178 -6.68 5.03 29.71
CA LYS A 178 -8.04 5.54 29.47
C LYS A 178 -8.29 6.94 30.04
N LYS A 179 -7.58 7.34 31.09
CA LYS A 179 -7.70 8.69 31.69
C LYS A 179 -7.05 9.79 30.85
N LEU A 180 -6.37 9.44 29.75
CA LEU A 180 -5.90 10.43 28.79
C LEU A 180 -7.07 11.21 28.17
N ILE A 181 -8.23 10.57 27.99
CA ILE A 181 -9.45 11.20 27.48
C ILE A 181 -9.97 12.23 28.48
N ASP A 182 -10.07 11.86 29.76
CA ASP A 182 -10.45 12.78 30.83
C ASP A 182 -9.49 13.97 30.92
N LEU A 183 -8.18 13.72 30.74
CA LEU A 183 -7.17 14.78 30.75
C LEU A 183 -7.44 15.77 29.61
N LYS A 184 -7.60 15.28 28.38
CA LYS A 184 -7.93 16.10 27.19
C LYS A 184 -9.26 16.82 27.32
N ALA A 185 -10.26 16.19 27.91
CA ALA A 185 -11.57 16.80 28.16
C ALA A 185 -11.47 18.07 28.99
N LEU A 186 -10.60 18.08 30.00
CA LEU A 186 -10.38 19.23 30.86
C LEU A 186 -9.45 20.27 30.23
N MET A 187 -8.33 19.84 29.64
CA MET A 187 -7.28 20.76 29.17
C MET A 187 -7.45 21.25 27.72
N GLY A 188 -8.31 20.59 26.94
CA GLY A 188 -8.46 20.81 25.51
C GLY A 188 -7.30 20.25 24.69
N ASP A 189 -7.35 20.47 23.38
CA ASP A 189 -6.27 20.15 22.46
C ASP A 189 -6.25 21.17 21.32
N SER A 190 -5.22 22.01 21.29
CA SER A 190 -5.06 23.02 20.25
C SER A 190 -4.79 22.45 18.85
N SER A 191 -4.19 21.26 18.75
CA SER A 191 -3.87 20.62 17.46
C SER A 191 -5.14 20.21 16.71
N ASP A 192 -6.16 19.78 17.47
CA ASP A 192 -7.47 19.37 16.97
C ASP A 192 -8.56 20.41 17.20
N ASN A 193 -8.18 21.58 17.72
CA ASN A 193 -9.08 22.65 18.12
C ASN A 193 -10.19 22.17 19.08
N ILE A 194 -9.86 21.23 19.98
CA ILE A 194 -10.73 20.74 21.04
C ILE A 194 -10.72 21.77 22.19
N PRO A 195 -11.88 22.29 22.62
CA PRO A 195 -11.95 23.50 23.45
C PRO A 195 -11.47 23.30 24.90
N GLY A 196 -11.78 22.15 25.51
CA GLY A 196 -11.56 21.90 26.93
C GLY A 196 -12.30 22.90 27.85
N VAL A 197 -11.80 23.05 29.08
CA VAL A 197 -12.27 24.06 30.04
C VAL A 197 -11.35 25.27 30.00
N ALA A 198 -11.89 26.44 29.66
CA ALA A 198 -11.12 27.67 29.52
C ALA A 198 -10.31 27.99 30.80
N GLY A 199 -8.99 28.04 30.64
CA GLY A 199 -8.06 28.34 31.73
C GLY A 199 -7.82 27.19 32.71
N VAL A 200 -8.14 25.95 32.32
CA VAL A 200 -7.66 24.72 32.95
C VAL A 200 -6.59 24.12 32.03
N GLY A 201 -5.33 24.14 32.47
CA GLY A 201 -4.21 23.57 31.73
C GLY A 201 -3.86 22.14 32.16
N PRO A 202 -2.91 21.48 31.50
CA PRO A 202 -2.52 20.09 31.78
C PRO A 202 -2.18 19.84 33.25
N LYS A 203 -1.49 20.76 33.91
CA LYS A 203 -1.15 20.64 35.34
C LYS A 203 -2.39 20.56 36.22
N THR A 204 -3.31 21.52 36.07
CA THR A 204 -4.54 21.57 36.87
C THR A 204 -5.46 20.40 36.57
N ALA A 205 -5.57 20.00 35.30
CA ALA A 205 -6.34 18.82 34.91
C ALA A 205 -5.76 17.54 35.55
N LYS A 206 -4.44 17.34 35.54
CA LYS A 206 -3.78 16.21 36.23
C LYS A 206 -4.04 16.21 37.74
N GLU A 207 -3.95 17.37 38.39
CA GLU A 207 -4.25 17.50 39.84
C GLU A 207 -5.71 17.13 40.16
N LEU A 208 -6.66 17.58 39.34
CA LEU A 208 -8.08 17.25 39.48
C LEU A 208 -8.33 15.75 39.28
N LEU A 209 -7.74 15.13 38.26
CA LEU A 209 -7.92 13.70 37.97
C LEU A 209 -7.22 12.81 38.99
N ALA A 210 -6.05 13.20 39.50
CA ALA A 210 -5.38 12.48 40.57
C ALA A 210 -6.24 12.45 41.85
N LYS A 211 -7.01 13.51 42.11
CA LYS A 211 -7.86 13.61 43.29
C LYS A 211 -9.24 12.97 43.12
N PHE A 212 -9.90 13.21 41.99
CA PHE A 212 -11.31 12.84 41.78
C PHE A 212 -11.50 11.72 40.75
N GLY A 213 -10.41 11.22 40.17
CA GLY A 213 -10.35 9.99 39.38
C GLY A 213 -10.87 10.08 37.94
N SER A 214 -11.86 10.91 37.62
CA SER A 214 -12.45 11.02 36.27
C SER A 214 -13.05 12.40 36.02
N LEU A 215 -13.40 12.72 34.77
CA LEU A 215 -14.18 13.92 34.45
C LEU A 215 -15.47 13.99 35.27
N ASP A 216 -16.24 12.91 35.31
CA ASP A 216 -17.46 12.81 36.13
C ASP A 216 -17.16 12.96 37.62
N GLY A 217 -16.08 12.37 38.09
CA GLY A 217 -15.63 12.51 39.47
C GLY A 217 -15.32 13.95 39.84
N VAL A 218 -14.67 14.71 38.95
CA VAL A 218 -14.43 16.16 39.15
C VAL A 218 -15.75 16.92 39.25
N TYR A 219 -16.68 16.66 38.34
CA TYR A 219 -17.97 17.35 38.31
C TYR A 219 -18.92 16.96 39.45
N ALA A 220 -18.78 15.74 40.00
CA ALA A 220 -19.51 15.28 41.18
C ALA A 220 -18.99 15.92 42.49
N HIS A 221 -17.76 16.44 42.50
CA HIS A 221 -17.09 16.98 43.69
C HIS A 221 -16.70 18.45 43.55
N LEU A 222 -17.41 19.23 42.72
CA LEU A 222 -17.12 20.66 42.55
C LEU A 222 -17.11 21.44 43.87
N ASP A 223 -17.93 21.01 44.84
CA ASP A 223 -18.03 21.63 46.17
C ASP A 223 -16.86 21.33 47.12
N ASP A 224 -15.95 20.41 46.76
CA ASP A 224 -14.80 20.07 47.60
C ASP A 224 -13.96 21.32 47.93
N PRO A 225 -13.61 21.55 49.22
CA PRO A 225 -12.87 22.74 49.65
C PRO A 225 -11.49 22.95 49.00
N SER A 226 -10.89 21.90 48.45
CA SER A 226 -9.62 22.00 47.72
C SER A 226 -9.76 22.63 46.33
N ILE A 227 -10.97 22.64 45.76
CA ILE A 227 -11.25 23.31 44.49
C ILE A 227 -11.47 24.78 44.79
N ARG A 228 -10.46 25.60 44.47
CA ARG A 228 -10.49 27.05 44.68
C ARG A 228 -11.73 27.67 44.00
N PRO A 229 -12.39 28.68 44.59
CA PRO A 229 -13.62 29.28 44.05
C PRO A 229 -13.53 29.66 42.57
N LYS A 230 -12.46 30.35 42.15
CA LYS A 230 -12.25 30.72 40.73
C LYS A 230 -12.09 29.53 39.78
N LEU A 231 -11.56 28.40 40.26
CA LEU A 231 -11.44 27.19 39.45
C LEU A 231 -12.80 26.50 39.33
N ARG A 232 -13.58 26.49 40.41
CA ARG A 232 -14.96 25.99 40.42
C ARG A 232 -15.82 26.75 39.41
N GLU A 233 -15.81 28.08 39.44
CA GLU A 233 -16.53 28.93 38.47
C GLU A 233 -16.17 28.58 37.02
N LYS A 234 -14.88 28.35 36.73
CA LYS A 234 -14.42 27.94 35.40
C LYS A 234 -14.93 26.55 35.00
N LEU A 235 -14.87 25.58 35.92
CA LEU A 235 -15.34 24.22 35.66
C LEU A 235 -16.85 24.20 35.41
N GLU A 236 -17.63 24.95 36.21
CA GLU A 236 -19.08 25.11 36.03
C GLU A 236 -19.40 25.74 34.67
N ALA A 237 -18.77 26.87 34.34
CA ALA A 237 -18.98 27.55 33.07
C ALA A 237 -18.52 26.72 31.85
N GLY A 238 -17.47 25.91 32.01
CA GLY A 238 -16.89 25.08 30.96
C GLY A 238 -17.44 23.65 30.89
N LYS A 239 -18.45 23.29 31.68
CA LYS A 239 -18.94 21.90 31.81
C LYS A 239 -19.31 21.28 30.46
N GLU A 240 -20.14 21.97 29.68
CA GLU A 240 -20.58 21.47 28.37
C GLU A 240 -19.41 21.27 27.42
N ASN A 241 -18.45 22.21 27.41
CA ASN A 241 -17.24 22.10 26.59
C ASN A 241 -16.35 20.95 27.04
N ALA A 242 -16.28 20.64 28.34
CA ALA A 242 -15.50 19.52 28.85
C ALA A 242 -16.06 18.19 28.35
N TYR A 243 -17.37 17.99 28.45
CA TYR A 243 -18.03 16.77 27.94
C TYR A 243 -18.04 16.68 26.42
N LEU A 244 -18.16 17.81 25.71
CA LEU A 244 -17.95 17.85 24.26
C LEU A 244 -16.52 17.41 23.91
N SER A 245 -15.53 17.94 24.62
CA SER A 245 -14.11 17.64 24.41
C SER A 245 -13.79 16.18 24.72
N PHE A 246 -14.41 15.61 25.76
CA PHE A 246 -14.32 14.19 26.05
C PHE A 246 -14.77 13.35 24.85
N ASP A 247 -15.93 13.67 24.27
CA ASP A 247 -16.45 12.92 23.13
C ASP A 247 -15.60 13.07 21.86
N LEU A 248 -15.10 14.29 21.60
CA LEU A 248 -14.22 14.56 20.45
C LEU A 248 -12.86 13.85 20.60
N ALA A 249 -12.29 13.80 21.81
CA ALA A 249 -10.99 13.17 22.07
C ALA A 249 -11.04 11.63 22.17
N THR A 250 -12.21 11.05 22.36
CA THR A 250 -12.39 9.60 22.49
C THR A 250 -12.20 8.93 21.13
N ILE A 251 -11.24 8.02 21.03
CA ILE A 251 -11.12 7.08 19.90
C ILE A 251 -12.17 5.99 20.09
N ARG A 252 -12.98 5.74 19.06
CA ARG A 252 -14.12 4.82 19.13
C ARG A 252 -13.81 3.51 18.39
N PRO A 253 -13.66 2.37 19.12
CA PRO A 253 -13.25 1.09 18.54
C PRO A 253 -14.46 0.29 18.02
N ASP A 254 -15.25 0.91 17.15
CA ASP A 254 -16.50 0.39 16.57
C ASP A 254 -16.68 0.80 15.09
N ALA A 255 -15.59 1.16 14.41
CA ALA A 255 -15.61 1.43 12.98
C ALA A 255 -16.10 0.18 12.21
N PRO A 256 -17.07 0.31 11.28
CA PRO A 256 -17.63 -0.81 10.54
C PRO A 256 -16.69 -1.26 9.42
N ILE A 257 -15.63 -2.00 9.79
CA ILE A 257 -14.65 -2.60 8.88
C ILE A 257 -14.79 -4.13 8.90
N ASP A 258 -14.59 -4.75 7.74
CA ASP A 258 -14.44 -6.21 7.64
C ASP A 258 -12.96 -6.55 7.84
N PHE A 259 -12.61 -7.02 9.04
CA PHE A 259 -11.23 -7.24 9.45
C PHE A 259 -11.08 -8.48 10.33
N ALA A 260 -10.10 -9.32 9.98
CA ALA A 260 -9.50 -10.26 10.92
C ALA A 260 -7.96 -10.20 10.84
N PRO A 261 -7.23 -10.38 11.96
CA PRO A 261 -5.77 -10.35 11.97
C PRO A 261 -5.12 -11.33 10.96
N LYS A 262 -5.75 -12.48 10.75
CA LYS A 262 -5.32 -13.50 9.77
C LYS A 262 -5.32 -13.01 8.32
N ASP A 263 -6.14 -12.02 7.98
CA ASP A 263 -6.22 -11.46 6.62
C ASP A 263 -5.05 -10.49 6.34
N ALA A 264 -4.32 -10.11 7.39
CA ALA A 264 -3.15 -9.25 7.34
C ALA A 264 -1.82 -10.02 7.55
N ILE A 265 -1.83 -11.37 7.52
CA ILE A 265 -0.60 -12.15 7.60
C ILE A 265 0.37 -11.73 6.50
N VAL A 266 1.62 -11.47 6.87
CA VAL A 266 2.67 -11.02 5.95
C VAL A 266 2.76 -11.96 4.74
N GLN A 267 2.55 -11.40 3.55
CA GLN A 267 2.66 -12.12 2.28
C GLN A 267 3.92 -11.68 1.52
N PRO A 268 4.45 -12.54 0.63
CA PRO A 268 5.46 -12.11 -0.34
C PRO A 268 4.94 -10.98 -1.21
N TYR A 269 5.77 -9.99 -1.53
CA TYR A 269 5.39 -8.86 -2.38
C TYR A 269 5.03 -9.29 -3.81
N ASN A 270 4.18 -8.51 -4.49
CA ASN A 270 4.09 -8.55 -5.95
C ASN A 270 5.38 -7.95 -6.54
N ARG A 271 6.40 -8.81 -6.74
CA ARG A 271 7.75 -8.40 -7.15
C ARG A 271 7.76 -7.54 -8.41
N LEU A 272 6.96 -7.89 -9.43
CA LEU A 272 6.93 -7.17 -10.70
C LEU A 272 6.32 -5.77 -10.56
N GLU A 273 5.16 -5.68 -9.89
CA GLU A 273 4.48 -4.41 -9.69
C GLU A 273 5.29 -3.47 -8.79
N LEU A 274 5.84 -4.00 -7.69
CA LEU A 274 6.69 -3.25 -6.78
C LEU A 274 7.96 -2.76 -7.47
N TYR A 275 8.59 -3.60 -8.31
CA TYR A 275 9.75 -3.21 -9.11
C TYR A 275 9.44 -2.04 -10.04
N ARG A 276 8.34 -2.11 -10.80
CA ARG A 276 7.92 -1.02 -11.71
C ARG A 276 7.63 0.28 -10.97
N LEU A 277 6.95 0.20 -9.83
CA LEU A 277 6.72 1.36 -8.97
C LEU A 277 8.04 1.96 -8.48
N PHE A 278 8.97 1.14 -8.00
CA PHE A 278 10.27 1.62 -7.50
C PHE A 278 11.16 2.17 -8.62
N GLN A 279 11.08 1.64 -9.84
CA GLN A 279 11.74 2.24 -11.01
C GLN A 279 11.17 3.63 -11.30
N LYS A 280 9.84 3.77 -11.34
CA LYS A 280 9.16 5.07 -11.56
C LYS A 280 9.51 6.09 -10.47
N LEU A 281 9.68 5.63 -9.24
CA LEU A 281 10.07 6.46 -8.09
C LEU A 281 11.59 6.67 -7.97
N GLU A 282 12.38 6.12 -8.90
CA GLU A 282 13.84 6.16 -8.92
C GLU A 282 14.51 5.61 -7.63
N PHE A 283 13.86 4.68 -6.94
CA PHE A 283 14.32 4.08 -5.70
C PHE A 283 15.34 2.94 -5.91
N VAL A 284 16.44 3.24 -6.61
CA VAL A 284 17.48 2.24 -6.98
C VAL A 284 17.98 1.45 -5.77
N ARG A 285 18.23 2.11 -4.63
CA ARG A 285 18.68 1.42 -3.41
C ARG A 285 17.63 0.51 -2.80
N LEU A 286 16.34 0.85 -2.90
CA LEU A 286 15.27 0.01 -2.40
C LEU A 286 15.02 -1.18 -3.34
N ILE A 287 15.19 -1.02 -4.66
CA ILE A 287 15.17 -2.15 -5.61
C ILE A 287 16.19 -3.22 -5.20
N ASP A 288 17.42 -2.81 -4.90
CA ASP A 288 18.48 -3.73 -4.48
C ASP A 288 18.16 -4.38 -3.14
N LYS A 289 17.70 -3.57 -2.19
CA LYS A 289 17.40 -3.99 -0.83
C LYS A 289 16.25 -4.98 -0.75
N TYR A 290 15.19 -4.77 -1.53
CA TYR A 290 14.04 -5.67 -1.62
C TYR A 290 14.28 -6.84 -2.59
N GLY A 291 15.49 -6.95 -3.15
CA GLY A 291 15.86 -8.03 -4.06
C GLY A 291 14.99 -8.07 -5.32
N LEU A 292 14.59 -6.92 -5.84
CA LEU A 292 13.65 -6.78 -6.97
C LEU A 292 14.33 -6.79 -8.34
N ARG A 293 15.66 -6.80 -8.40
CA ARG A 293 16.40 -6.97 -9.67
C ARG A 293 15.97 -8.26 -10.36
N GLY A 294 15.74 -8.18 -11.67
CA GLY A 294 15.34 -9.33 -12.49
C GLY A 294 13.85 -9.63 -12.48
N ALA A 295 13.02 -8.91 -11.71
CA ALA A 295 11.58 -9.17 -11.61
C ALA A 295 10.85 -9.11 -12.97
N GLU A 296 11.32 -8.30 -13.92
CA GLU A 296 10.77 -8.27 -15.29
C GLU A 296 11.17 -9.47 -16.15
N ALA A 297 12.35 -10.04 -15.92
CA ALA A 297 12.80 -11.25 -16.63
C ALA A 297 12.10 -12.51 -16.09
N ASP A 298 11.77 -12.51 -14.80
CA ASP A 298 11.04 -13.59 -14.12
C ASP A 298 9.53 -13.53 -14.38
N ALA A 299 9.03 -12.41 -14.90
CA ALA A 299 7.61 -12.26 -15.20
C ALA A 299 7.21 -13.23 -16.34
N PRO A 300 6.13 -14.02 -16.19
CA PRO A 300 5.63 -14.82 -17.28
C PRO A 300 5.34 -13.87 -18.45
N LYS A 301 6.03 -14.09 -19.58
CA LYS A 301 5.73 -13.35 -20.82
C LYS A 301 4.23 -13.51 -21.07
N PRO A 302 3.50 -12.42 -21.35
CA PRO A 302 2.07 -12.55 -21.64
C PRO A 302 1.93 -13.60 -22.73
N GLU A 303 1.19 -14.68 -22.45
CA GLU A 303 0.79 -15.63 -23.46
C GLU A 303 0.05 -14.83 -24.53
N GLN A 304 0.73 -14.55 -25.65
CA GLN A 304 0.03 -14.14 -26.83
C GLN A 304 -0.96 -15.26 -27.10
N LYS A 305 -2.27 -14.95 -27.03
CA LYS A 305 -3.30 -15.85 -27.56
C LYS A 305 -2.96 -16.07 -29.03
N VAL A 306 -2.22 -17.13 -29.32
CA VAL A 306 -2.00 -17.59 -30.68
C VAL A 306 -3.38 -17.93 -31.21
N GLN A 307 -3.91 -17.09 -32.10
CA GLN A 307 -5.12 -17.45 -32.82
C GLN A 307 -4.75 -18.65 -33.68
N SER A 308 -5.31 -19.82 -33.35
CA SER A 308 -5.16 -21.02 -34.17
C SER A 308 -5.98 -20.83 -35.44
N LEU A 309 -5.30 -20.67 -36.57
CA LEU A 309 -5.94 -20.70 -37.87
C LEU A 309 -6.53 -22.10 -38.14
N PRO A 310 -7.70 -22.19 -38.82
CA PRO A 310 -8.32 -23.48 -39.10
C PRO A 310 -7.46 -24.29 -40.07
N ARG A 311 -7.36 -25.60 -39.84
CA ARG A 311 -6.70 -26.52 -40.77
C ARG A 311 -7.56 -26.71 -42.02
N ARG A 312 -6.96 -26.55 -43.19
CA ARG A 312 -7.55 -26.79 -44.50
C ARG A 312 -6.77 -27.93 -45.19
N GLU A 313 -7.42 -28.61 -46.13
CA GLU A 313 -6.79 -29.64 -46.95
C GLU A 313 -5.73 -29.00 -47.86
N ASP A 314 -6.12 -27.95 -48.60
CA ASP A 314 -5.25 -27.23 -49.51
C ASP A 314 -5.35 -25.70 -49.36
N MET A 315 -4.34 -25.00 -49.86
CA MET A 315 -4.33 -23.54 -49.93
C MET A 315 -5.13 -23.06 -51.17
N PRO A 316 -6.09 -22.13 -51.01
CA PRO A 316 -6.83 -21.56 -52.14
C PRO A 316 -5.92 -20.87 -53.17
N GLY A 317 -6.29 -20.97 -54.45
CA GLY A 317 -5.49 -20.44 -55.57
C GLY A 317 -5.33 -18.91 -55.55
N ASP A 318 -6.31 -18.20 -55.01
CA ASP A 318 -6.40 -16.74 -54.86
C ASP A 318 -5.57 -16.17 -53.68
N VAL A 319 -4.88 -17.03 -52.92
CA VAL A 319 -3.97 -16.56 -51.86
C VAL A 319 -2.72 -15.94 -52.49
N ASP A 320 -2.55 -14.63 -52.34
CA ASP A 320 -1.38 -13.91 -52.86
C ASP A 320 -0.14 -14.00 -51.95
N THR A 321 -0.35 -14.12 -50.63
CA THR A 321 0.73 -14.13 -49.63
C THR A 321 0.55 -15.29 -48.65
N CYS A 322 1.62 -16.06 -48.45
CA CYS A 322 1.62 -17.13 -47.45
C CYS A 322 2.98 -17.25 -46.74
N ALA A 323 2.94 -17.72 -45.50
CA ALA A 323 4.12 -18.12 -44.76
C ALA A 323 4.40 -19.60 -45.00
N VAL A 324 5.67 -19.94 -45.18
CA VAL A 324 6.13 -21.30 -45.46
C VAL A 324 7.03 -21.78 -44.32
N TYR A 325 6.75 -22.96 -43.81
CA TYR A 325 7.55 -23.64 -42.80
C TYR A 325 7.99 -25.00 -43.31
N LEU A 326 9.27 -25.32 -43.15
CA LEU A 326 9.86 -26.61 -43.51
C LEU A 326 10.27 -27.33 -42.24
N ALA A 327 9.57 -28.43 -41.93
CA ALA A 327 9.90 -29.27 -40.81
C ALA A 327 11.18 -30.08 -41.08
N GLY A 328 11.86 -30.52 -40.02
CA GLY A 328 13.08 -31.32 -40.12
C GLY A 328 12.87 -32.71 -40.73
N ASP A 329 11.62 -33.21 -40.74
CA ASP A 329 11.23 -34.47 -41.37
C ASP A 329 10.90 -34.33 -42.87
N GLY A 330 11.00 -33.11 -43.42
CA GLY A 330 10.70 -32.81 -44.83
C GLY A 330 9.25 -32.39 -45.09
N SER A 331 8.40 -32.31 -44.05
CA SER A 331 7.02 -31.81 -44.21
C SER A 331 7.01 -30.31 -44.49
N VAL A 332 6.04 -29.86 -45.28
CA VAL A 332 5.85 -28.45 -45.64
C VAL A 332 4.57 -27.92 -45.03
N GLY A 333 4.68 -26.92 -44.16
CA GLY A 333 3.55 -26.17 -43.63
C GLY A 333 3.33 -24.86 -44.40
N LEU A 334 2.08 -24.52 -44.66
CA LEU A 334 1.67 -23.23 -45.20
C LEU A 334 0.68 -22.56 -44.25
N ALA A 335 0.81 -21.24 -44.12
CA ALA A 335 -0.14 -20.41 -43.39
C ALA A 335 -0.51 -19.17 -44.20
N TRP A 336 -1.79 -18.79 -44.17
CA TRP A 336 -2.31 -17.54 -44.76
C TRP A 336 -3.40 -16.97 -43.86
N GLY A 337 -3.96 -15.81 -44.23
CA GLY A 337 -4.88 -15.07 -43.37
C GLY A 337 -6.10 -15.85 -42.85
N GLU A 338 -6.53 -16.91 -43.54
CA GLU A 338 -7.75 -17.67 -43.22
C GLU A 338 -7.52 -19.16 -42.90
N GLY A 339 -6.28 -19.64 -42.89
CA GLY A 339 -6.04 -21.07 -42.71
C GLY A 339 -4.59 -21.51 -42.70
N VAL A 340 -4.41 -22.78 -42.35
CA VAL A 340 -3.14 -23.50 -42.42
C VAL A 340 -3.34 -24.85 -43.11
N CYS A 341 -2.36 -25.28 -43.89
CA CYS A 341 -2.30 -26.66 -44.39
C CYS A 341 -0.88 -27.21 -44.19
N ALA A 342 -0.77 -28.53 -44.14
CA ALA A 342 0.51 -29.21 -43.97
C ALA A 342 0.55 -30.40 -44.93
N LEU A 343 1.63 -30.47 -45.69
CA LEU A 343 1.91 -31.54 -46.64
C LEU A 343 3.01 -32.41 -46.06
N THR A 344 2.81 -33.72 -46.10
CA THR A 344 3.84 -34.71 -45.86
C THR A 344 4.95 -34.60 -46.93
N PRO A 345 6.15 -35.13 -46.67
CA PRO A 345 7.23 -35.11 -47.66
C PRO A 345 6.82 -35.72 -49.01
N MET A 346 5.99 -36.78 -48.97
CA MET A 346 5.49 -37.45 -50.16
C MET A 346 4.51 -36.58 -50.95
N GLU A 347 3.56 -35.93 -50.28
CA GLU A 347 2.59 -35.02 -50.92
C GLU A 347 3.29 -33.80 -51.54
N ALA A 348 4.30 -33.26 -50.86
CA ALA A 348 5.12 -32.16 -51.35
C ALA A 348 5.85 -32.52 -52.66
N GLN A 349 6.42 -33.72 -52.75
CA GLN A 349 7.12 -34.23 -53.95
C GLN A 349 6.17 -34.56 -55.11
N MET A 350 4.91 -34.90 -54.83
CA MET A 350 3.91 -35.23 -55.85
C MET A 350 3.38 -34.00 -56.62
N GLY A 351 3.89 -32.80 -56.34
CA GLY A 351 3.57 -31.58 -57.11
C GLY A 351 2.22 -30.95 -56.76
N GLN A 352 1.63 -31.28 -55.61
CA GLN A 352 0.37 -30.67 -55.15
C GLN A 352 0.55 -29.23 -54.65
N LEU A 353 1.80 -28.77 -54.48
CA LEU A 353 2.11 -27.45 -53.94
C LEU A 353 2.48 -26.46 -55.05
N SER A 354 1.58 -25.50 -55.33
CA SER A 354 1.89 -24.35 -56.21
C SER A 354 2.06 -23.07 -55.39
N ILE A 355 3.32 -22.77 -55.06
CA ILE A 355 3.73 -21.51 -54.41
C ILE A 355 4.49 -20.57 -55.36
N ALA A 356 4.66 -20.97 -56.62
CA ALA A 356 5.29 -20.15 -57.65
C ALA A 356 4.45 -18.89 -57.93
N GLY A 357 5.11 -17.73 -58.01
CA GLY A 357 4.46 -16.44 -58.25
C GLY A 357 3.70 -15.84 -57.04
N LYS A 358 3.75 -16.49 -55.87
CA LYS A 358 3.18 -15.95 -54.62
C LYS A 358 4.24 -15.18 -53.82
N LYS A 359 3.79 -14.30 -52.92
CA LYS A 359 4.64 -13.59 -51.96
C LYS A 359 4.85 -14.46 -50.72
N LEU A 360 6.08 -14.82 -50.44
CA LEU A 360 6.42 -15.79 -49.40
C LEU A 360 7.05 -15.12 -48.18
N ILE A 361 6.63 -15.58 -47.02
CA ILE A 361 7.19 -15.21 -45.71
C ILE A 361 7.91 -16.42 -45.14
N PHE A 362 9.17 -16.25 -44.72
CA PHE A 362 9.99 -17.33 -44.18
C PHE A 362 10.55 -16.98 -42.79
N HIS A 363 11.09 -18.01 -42.15
CA HIS A 363 12.05 -17.90 -41.07
C HIS A 363 13.33 -18.58 -41.57
N ASP A 364 14.39 -17.79 -41.83
CA ASP A 364 15.58 -18.25 -42.58
C ASP A 364 15.23 -18.69 -44.02
N SER A 365 14.93 -17.69 -44.83
CA SER A 365 14.59 -17.83 -46.26
C SER A 365 15.68 -18.55 -47.05
N LYS A 366 16.95 -18.38 -46.70
CA LYS A 366 18.07 -19.03 -47.40
C LYS A 366 18.00 -20.55 -47.26
N THR A 367 17.91 -21.04 -46.02
CA THR A 367 17.79 -22.49 -45.77
C THR A 367 16.48 -23.04 -46.34
N ALA A 368 15.39 -22.29 -46.20
CA ALA A 368 14.09 -22.71 -46.70
C ALA A 368 14.06 -22.86 -48.23
N MET A 369 14.62 -21.91 -48.97
CA MET A 369 14.68 -21.98 -50.44
C MET A 369 15.50 -23.15 -50.94
N HIS A 370 16.65 -23.44 -50.32
CA HIS A 370 17.46 -24.62 -50.68
C HIS A 370 16.68 -25.93 -50.52
N ARG A 371 15.93 -26.05 -49.42
CA ARG A 371 15.12 -27.25 -49.18
C ARG A 371 13.92 -27.38 -50.11
N LEU A 372 13.30 -26.26 -50.50
CA LEU A 372 12.23 -26.28 -51.51
C LEU A 372 12.77 -26.75 -52.86
N ASP A 373 13.97 -26.31 -53.23
CA ASP A 373 14.64 -26.74 -54.46
C ASP A 373 14.98 -28.24 -54.44
N GLU A 374 15.46 -28.78 -53.30
CA GLU A 374 15.68 -30.22 -53.10
C GLU A 374 14.40 -31.06 -53.26
N LEU A 375 13.25 -30.48 -52.93
CA LEU A 375 11.93 -31.11 -53.11
C LEU A 375 11.35 -30.90 -54.52
N GLY A 376 12.04 -30.18 -55.40
CA GLY A 376 11.56 -29.84 -56.75
C GLY A 376 10.43 -28.81 -56.77
N ILE A 377 10.25 -28.04 -55.69
CA ILE A 377 9.19 -27.05 -55.56
C ILE A 377 9.74 -25.67 -55.94
N GLN A 378 9.16 -25.08 -56.99
CA GLN A 378 9.52 -23.73 -57.40
C GLN A 378 8.93 -22.70 -56.41
N ALA A 379 9.81 -22.03 -55.66
CA ALA A 379 9.43 -20.96 -54.74
C ALA A 379 8.99 -19.68 -55.48
N GLY A 380 8.08 -18.93 -54.86
CA GLY A 380 7.75 -17.54 -55.22
C GLY A 380 8.73 -16.53 -54.61
N ASP A 381 8.34 -15.26 -54.59
CA ASP A 381 9.19 -14.16 -54.14
C ASP A 381 9.20 -14.07 -52.61
N CYS A 382 10.37 -14.15 -51.97
CA CYS A 382 10.49 -13.87 -50.55
C CYS A 382 10.29 -12.37 -50.30
N VAL A 383 9.24 -12.02 -49.58
CA VAL A 383 8.91 -10.62 -49.22
C VAL A 383 9.23 -10.27 -47.78
N PHE A 384 9.42 -11.29 -46.92
CA PHE A 384 9.74 -11.09 -45.51
C PHE A 384 10.45 -12.30 -44.92
N ASP A 385 11.51 -12.04 -44.14
CA ASP A 385 12.24 -13.05 -43.39
C ASP A 385 12.27 -12.65 -41.92
N THR A 386 11.65 -13.47 -41.08
CA THR A 386 11.53 -13.20 -39.64
C THR A 386 12.87 -13.31 -38.91
N ALA A 387 13.84 -14.09 -39.41
CA ALA A 387 15.17 -14.19 -38.81
C ALA A 387 15.99 -12.90 -39.06
N LEU A 388 15.91 -12.36 -40.28
CA LEU A 388 16.53 -11.07 -40.61
C LEU A 388 15.84 -9.91 -39.89
N ALA A 389 14.50 -9.92 -39.82
CA ALA A 389 13.76 -8.89 -39.09
C ALA A 389 14.08 -8.88 -37.58
N ALA A 390 14.24 -10.07 -36.98
CA ALA A 390 14.66 -10.17 -35.58
C ALA A 390 16.07 -9.61 -35.36
N TYR A 391 17.00 -9.92 -36.27
CA TYR A 391 18.35 -9.36 -36.25
C TYR A 391 18.36 -7.84 -36.36
N ASP A 392 17.58 -7.25 -37.27
CA ASP A 392 17.51 -5.79 -37.45
C ASP A 392 16.90 -5.08 -36.22
N LEU A 393 15.93 -5.71 -35.56
CA LEU A 393 15.29 -5.17 -34.35
C LEU A 393 16.18 -5.27 -33.12
N ASN A 394 16.98 -6.34 -33.00
CA ASN A 394 17.86 -6.56 -31.87
C ASN A 394 19.12 -7.37 -32.23
N PRO A 395 20.17 -6.71 -32.77
CA PRO A 395 21.37 -7.38 -33.28
C PRO A 395 22.18 -8.14 -32.22
N SER A 396 21.97 -7.86 -30.93
CA SER A 396 22.69 -8.51 -29.84
C SER A 396 22.02 -9.79 -29.32
N SER A 397 20.84 -10.13 -29.85
CA SER A 397 20.02 -11.26 -29.40
C SER A 397 19.83 -12.37 -30.44
N SER A 398 20.34 -12.17 -31.66
CA SER A 398 20.21 -13.10 -32.79
C SER A 398 21.49 -13.87 -33.06
#